data_AF-A0A7D4BX70-F1
#
_entry.id   AF-A0A7D4BX70-F1
#
_cell.length_a   1.000
_cell.length_b   1.000
_cell.length_c   1.000
_cell.angle_alpha   90.00
_cell.angle_beta   90.00
_cell.angle_gamma   90.00
#
_symmetry.space_group_name_H-M   'P 1'
#
loop_
_entity.id
_entity.type
_entity.pdbx_description
1 polymer ?
#
loop_
_entity_poly.entity_id
_entity_poly.type
_entity_poly.pdbx_seq_one_letter_code
_entity_poly.pdbx_strand_id
1 'polypeptide(L)' 'MLDEIFDVFIGAVAELIPNVVWGALFLIAGALATTIGVAMLLGTTTLDGSVRLGGLLTVVGVSMVGGVLVAWYR' A
#
# COMPACT_ATOMS: atom_id res chain seq x y z
N MET A 1 -26.34 29.14 -4.66
CA MET A 1 -26.54 28.09 -3.64
C MET A 1 -26.08 26.72 -4.15
N LEU A 2 -26.49 26.26 -5.35
CA LEU A 2 -25.93 25.02 -5.93
C LEU A 2 -24.41 25.13 -6.19
N ASP A 3 -23.94 26.29 -6.64
CA ASP A 3 -22.52 26.56 -6.91
C ASP A 3 -21.63 26.29 -5.68
N GLU A 4 -22.11 26.68 -4.49
CA GLU A 4 -21.38 26.49 -3.22
C GLU A 4 -21.40 25.03 -2.73
N ILE A 5 -22.46 24.28 -3.02
CA ILE A 5 -22.51 22.84 -2.75
C ILE A 5 -21.53 22.08 -3.65
N PHE A 6 -21.44 22.47 -4.93
CA PHE A 6 -20.50 21.88 -5.87
C PHE A 6 -19.04 22.19 -5.50
N ASP A 7 -18.75 23.41 -5.05
CA ASP A 7 -17.40 23.82 -4.67
C ASP A 7 -16.89 23.05 -3.44
N VAL A 8 -17.74 22.88 -2.42
CA VAL A 8 -17.44 22.04 -1.25
C VAL A 8 -17.26 20.56 -1.63
N PHE A 9 -18.10 20.04 -2.54
CA PHE A 9 -17.99 18.66 -3.00
C PHE A 9 -16.70 18.42 -3.81
N ILE A 10 -16.35 19.32 -4.72
CA ILE A 10 -15.13 19.24 -5.53
C ILE A 10 -13.89 19.37 -4.63
N GLY A 11 -13.89 20.28 -3.64
CA GLY A 11 -12.82 20.39 -2.66
C GLY A 11 -12.62 19.09 -1.87
N ALA A 12 -13.70 18.47 -1.39
CA ALA A 12 -13.64 17.20 -0.68
C ALA A 12 -13.14 16.05 -1.57
N VAL A 13 -13.57 15.98 -2.84
CA VAL A 13 -13.08 14.98 -3.80
C VAL A 13 -11.60 15.21 -4.14
N ALA A 14 -11.19 16.47 -4.32
CA ALA A 14 -9.81 16.84 -4.60
C ALA A 14 -8.86 16.52 -3.44
N GLU A 15 -9.34 16.53 -2.19
CA GLU A 15 -8.58 16.12 -1.01
C GLU A 15 -8.57 14.58 -0.84
N LEU A 16 -9.65 13.90 -1.23
CA LEU A 16 -9.77 12.45 -1.18
C LEU A 16 -8.86 11.74 -2.20
N ILE A 17 -8.76 12.27 -3.42
CA ILE A 17 -7.97 11.65 -4.51
C ILE A 17 -6.50 11.42 -4.10
N PRO A 18 -5.74 12.42 -3.60
CA PRO A 18 -4.37 12.22 -3.14
C PRO A 18 -4.25 11.13 -2.08
N ASN A 19 -5.17 11.10 -1.12
CA ASN A 19 -5.13 10.15 0.00
C ASN A 19 -5.37 8.71 -0.47
N VAL A 20 -6.31 8.52 -1.41
CA VAL A 20 -6.58 7.23 -2.05
C VAL A 20 -5.41 6.80 -2.94
N VAL A 21 -4.82 7.72 -3.70
CA VAL A 21 -3.66 7.43 -4.57
C VAL A 21 -2.46 6.97 -3.74
N TRP A 22 -2.16 7.66 -2.63
CA TRP A 22 -1.11 7.24 -1.72
C TRP A 22 -1.39 5.85 -1.14
N GLY A 23 -2.60 5.61 -0.64
CA GLY A 23 -2.97 4.28 -0.14
C GLY A 23 -2.82 3.19 -1.20
N ALA A 24 -3.24 3.43 -2.44
CA ALA A 24 -3.10 2.49 -3.54
C ALA A 24 -1.63 2.19 -3.86
N LEU A 25 -0.77 3.22 -3.90
CA LEU A 25 0.68 3.04 -4.08
C LEU A 25 1.30 2.20 -2.97
N PHE A 26 0.94 2.48 -1.71
CA PHE A 26 1.42 1.70 -0.56
C PHE A 26 0.91 0.26 -0.58
N LEU A 27 -0.33 0.01 -1.04
CA LEU A 27 -0.84 -1.35 -1.24
C LEU A 27 -0.07 -2.11 -2.31
N ILE A 28 0.19 -1.49 -3.46
CA ILE A 28 0.95 -2.10 -4.55
C ILE A 28 2.37 -2.41 -4.08
N ALA A 29 3.05 -1.44 -3.47
CA ALA A 29 4.39 -1.62 -2.94
C ALA A 29 4.44 -2.71 -1.87
N GLY A 30 3.50 -2.71 -0.93
CA GLY A 30 3.40 -3.70 0.13
C GLY A 30 3.11 -5.11 -0.40
N ALA A 31 2.22 -5.24 -1.39
CA ALA A 31 1.92 -6.51 -2.06
C ALA A 31 3.15 -7.06 -2.80
N LEU A 32 3.87 -6.21 -3.53
CA LEU A 32 5.11 -6.59 -4.21
C LEU A 32 6.19 -7.00 -3.22
N ALA A 33 6.42 -6.22 -2.16
CA ALA A 33 7.38 -6.52 -1.11
C ALA A 33 7.06 -7.86 -0.41
N THR A 34 5.78 -8.11 -0.12
CA THR A 34 5.31 -9.37 0.45
C THR A 34 5.60 -10.54 -0.48
N THR A 35 5.23 -10.40 -1.76
CA THR A 35 5.41 -11.45 -2.77
C THR A 35 6.88 -11.80 -2.96
N ILE A 36 7.73 -10.79 -3.09
CA ILE A 36 9.19 -10.98 -3.24
C ILE A 36 9.77 -11.61 -1.97
N GLY A 37 9.36 -11.12 -0.79
CA GLY A 37 9.84 -11.65 0.48
C GLY A 37 9.49 -13.11 0.68
N VAL A 38 8.24 -13.48 0.39
CA VAL A 38 7.75 -14.87 0.45
C VAL A 38 8.49 -15.75 -0.55
N ALA A 39 8.68 -15.27 -1.78
CA ALA A 39 9.40 -16.02 -2.80
C ALA A 39 10.87 -16.23 -2.42
N MET A 40 11.54 -15.25 -1.79
CA MET A 40 12.88 -15.42 -1.23
C MET A 40 12.89 -16.45 -0.10
N LEU A 41 11.87 -16.44 0.76
CA LEU A 41 11.73 -17.38 1.87
C LEU A 41 11.55 -18.83 1.39
N LEU A 42 10.83 -19.01 0.28
CA LEU A 42 10.58 -20.28 -0.38
C LEU A 42 11.71 -20.70 -1.34
N GLY A 43 12.72 -19.85 -1.54
CA GLY A 43 13.83 -20.11 -2.47
C GLY A 43 13.40 -20.17 -3.94
N THR A 44 12.27 -19.56 -4.30
CA THR A 44 11.73 -19.55 -5.68
C THR A 44 12.16 -18.31 -6.47
N THR A 45 12.82 -17.35 -5.83
CA THR A 45 13.37 -16.18 -6.51
C THR A 45 14.72 -16.45 -7.15
N THR A 46 14.96 -15.83 -8.32
CA THR A 46 16.29 -15.74 -8.93
C THR A 46 17.23 -14.77 -8.22
N LEU A 47 16.73 -14.04 -7.23
CA LEU A 47 17.53 -13.20 -6.35
C LEU A 47 18.27 -14.11 -5.36
N ASP A 48 19.61 -13.99 -5.32
CA ASP A 48 20.50 -14.66 -4.37
C ASP A 48 20.38 -14.04 -2.96
N GLY A 49 19.13 -13.92 -2.50
CA GLY A 49 18.73 -13.24 -1.28
C GLY A 49 18.73 -14.18 -0.09
N SER A 50 19.19 -13.68 1.06
CA SER A 50 19.12 -14.43 2.32
C SER A 50 17.68 -14.62 2.79
N VAL A 51 17.36 -15.79 3.35
CA VAL A 51 16.08 -16.08 4.03
C VAL A 51 15.71 -15.00 5.06
N ARG A 52 16.71 -14.42 5.75
CA ARG A 52 16.49 -13.31 6.69
C ARG A 52 15.97 -12.04 6.01
N LEU A 53 16.51 -11.71 4.85
CA LEU A 53 16.03 -10.57 4.06
C LEU A 53 14.62 -10.82 3.52
N GLY A 54 14.36 -12.04 3.05
CA GLY A 54 13.01 -12.46 2.63
C GLY A 54 11.97 -12.26 3.74
N GLY A 55 12.29 -12.74 4.96
CA GLY A 55 11.39 -12.61 6.11
C GLY A 55 11.14 -11.16 6.51
N LEU A 56 12.19 -10.32 6.55
CA LEU A 56 12.05 -8.89 6.79
C LEU A 56 11.16 -8.22 5.75
N LEU A 57 11.37 -8.52 4.47
CA LEU A 57 10.61 -7.94 3.37
C LEU A 57 9.13 -8.36 3.43
N THR A 58 8.85 -9.60 3.81
CA THR A 58 7.48 -10.08 4.04
C THR A 58 6.81 -9.33 5.18
N VAL A 59 7.47 -9.17 6.32
CA VAL A 59 6.90 -8.45 7.47
C VAL A 59 6.62 -6.99 7.12
N VAL A 60 7.56 -6.32 6.45
CA VAL A 60 7.39 -4.94 5.98
C VAL A 60 6.24 -4.83 4.99
N GLY A 61 6.18 -5.71 3.99
CA GLY A 61 5.14 -5.72 2.97
C GLY A 61 3.74 -5.92 3.56
N VAL A 62 3.58 -6.88 4.47
CA VAL A 62 2.31 -7.14 5.16
C VAL A 62 1.91 -5.96 6.05
N SER A 63 2.88 -5.34 6.73
CA SER A 63 2.62 -4.17 7.59
C SER A 63 2.20 -2.95 6.79
N MET A 64 2.78 -2.73 5.61
CA MET A 64 2.34 -1.69 4.66
C MET A 64 0.91 -1.94 4.21
N VAL A 65 0.57 -3.16 3.79
CA VAL A 65 -0.78 -3.51 3.35
C VAL A 65 -1.78 -3.33 4.50
N GLY A 66 -1.49 -3.90 5.66
CA GLY A 66 -2.31 -3.76 6.85
C GLY A 66 -2.48 -2.30 7.28
N GLY A 67 -1.41 -1.51 7.22
CA GLY A 67 -1.44 -0.09 7.56
C GLY A 67 -2.37 0.72 6.67
N VAL A 68 -2.34 0.49 5.35
CA VAL A 68 -3.28 1.16 4.43
C VAL A 68 -4.71 0.72 4.69
N LEU A 69 -4.95 -0.58 4.88
CA LEU A 69 -6.29 -1.09 5.16
C LEU A 69 -6.88 -0.47 6.44
N VAL A 70 -6.06 -0.36 7.50
CA VAL A 70 -6.47 0.31 8.75
C VAL A 70 -6.71 1.80 8.53
N ALA A 71 -5.87 2.49 7.75
CA ALA A 71 -6.02 3.90 7.46
C ALA A 71 -7.26 4.22 6.60
N TRP A 72 -7.66 3.31 5.72
CA TRP A 72 -8.89 3.45 4.91
C TRP A 72 -10.16 3.04 5.65
N TYR A 73 -10.05 2.20 6.67
CA TYR A 73 -11.19 1.79 7.48
C TYR A 73 -11.60 2.83 8.54
N ARG A 74 -10.68 3.74 8.89
CA ARG A 74 -10.86 4.78 9.91
C ARG A 74 -11.35 6.09 9.30
#